data_AF-A0A1M4VIK6-F1
#
_entry.id   AF-A0A1M4VIK6-F1
#
_cell.length_a   1.000
_cell.length_b   1.000
_cell.length_c   1.000
_cell.angle_alpha   90.00
_cell.angle_beta   90.00
_cell.angle_gamma   90.00
#
_symmetry.space_group_name_H-M   'P 1'
#
loop_
_entity.id
_entity.type
_entity.pdbx_description
1 polymer ?
#
loop_
_entity_poly.entity_id
_entity_poly.type
_entity_poly.pdbx_seq_one_letter_code
_entity_poly.pdbx_strand_id
1 'polypeptide(L)'
;MNKIRHVMILVLSIIFPLSLVPIPTQAASDDQNLEIAYHWAPIHYQDTDNSHADADYLTGVDYDGDWNAQNNWEHQDDHPNQLKGEVYYSVVETKTHWFIVYSFYHPRDWEDGFHFFGRTTQQEHENDMEGVMEIVRKDDSKYGKFEGMVTIAHSDFYSFTPAGSPLKKGKEDIDGKAYMQYFDQSEHPTTFQEAKGHGLKAWNHKDFPGGDGVIYYPDKASGQVPKNGNDRFVKYKLVNTFAPNGLWDHRFDPQTFASWGKFHGDNGKHNAASPAWLWDDHDDKPGAGALALDPAGLTKDYFDGHGEFSTEYLSNPYIQSGLPNVNR
;
A
#
# COMPACT_ATOMS: atom_id res chain seq x y z
N MET A 1 75.15 -47.06 31.34
CA MET A 1 74.36 -46.93 30.10
C MET A 1 72.94 -46.58 30.48
N ASN A 2 72.49 -45.35 30.16
CA ASN A 2 71.12 -44.96 29.76
C ASN A 2 70.96 -43.45 29.92
N LYS A 3 70.93 -42.75 28.78
CA LYS A 3 70.75 -41.29 28.68
C LYS A 3 69.25 -40.99 28.71
N ILE A 4 68.81 -40.18 29.66
CA ILE A 4 67.45 -39.63 29.71
C ILE A 4 67.41 -38.40 28.79
N ARG A 5 66.62 -38.47 27.71
CA ARG A 5 66.32 -37.34 26.82
C ARG A 5 65.03 -36.68 27.30
N HIS A 6 65.11 -35.43 27.75
CA HIS A 6 63.94 -34.60 28.01
C HIS A 6 63.38 -34.12 26.66
N VAL A 7 62.13 -34.48 26.36
CA VAL A 7 61.39 -33.95 25.21
C VAL A 7 60.53 -32.81 25.74
N MET A 8 60.88 -31.58 25.35
CA MET A 8 60.08 -30.39 25.62
C MET A 8 59.02 -30.28 24.52
N ILE A 9 57.75 -30.50 24.87
CA ILE A 9 56.63 -30.35 23.94
C ILE A 9 56.21 -28.87 23.94
N LEU A 10 56.53 -28.18 22.85
CA LEU A 10 56.07 -26.81 22.60
C LEU A 10 54.66 -26.89 21.98
N VAL A 11 53.63 -26.50 22.73
CA VAL A 11 52.26 -26.39 22.21
C VAL A 11 52.14 -25.05 21.49
N LEU A 12 52.21 -25.07 20.16
CA LEU A 12 51.86 -23.91 19.33
C LEU A 12 50.33 -23.78 19.30
N SER A 13 49.79 -22.80 20.00
CA SER A 13 48.39 -22.39 19.87
C SER A 13 48.21 -21.64 18.55
N ILE A 14 47.71 -22.32 17.52
CA ILE A 14 47.33 -21.71 16.25
C ILE A 14 45.98 -21.02 16.47
N ILE A 15 46.00 -19.70 16.63
CA ILE A 15 44.79 -18.86 16.62
C ILE A 15 44.39 -18.68 15.17
N PHE A 16 43.38 -19.42 14.72
CA PHE A 16 42.72 -19.13 13.45
C PHE A 16 41.85 -17.88 13.62
N PRO A 17 42.02 -16.83 12.80
CA PRO A 17 41.08 -15.72 12.79
C PRO A 17 39.73 -16.26 12.32
N LEU A 18 38.73 -16.22 13.19
CA LEU A 18 37.34 -16.47 12.82
C LEU A 18 36.95 -15.40 11.79
N SER A 19 36.94 -15.78 10.52
CA SER A 19 36.35 -14.95 9.46
C SER A 19 34.85 -15.04 9.66
N LEU A 20 34.24 -13.96 10.17
CA LEU A 20 32.78 -13.80 10.15
C LEU A 20 32.37 -13.75 8.68
N VAL A 21 31.87 -14.88 8.16
CA VAL A 21 31.21 -14.91 6.87
C VAL A 21 29.90 -14.15 7.06
N PRO A 22 29.65 -13.04 6.33
CA PRO A 22 28.37 -12.36 6.41
C PRO A 22 27.29 -13.34 5.97
N ILE A 23 26.36 -13.67 6.87
CA ILE A 23 25.19 -14.45 6.52
C ILE A 23 24.37 -13.57 5.55
N PRO A 24 24.01 -14.05 4.35
CA PRO A 24 23.16 -13.29 3.46
C PRO A 24 21.84 -12.99 4.19
N THR A 25 21.46 -11.72 4.26
CA THR A 25 20.17 -11.30 4.80
C THR A 25 19.08 -11.90 3.92
N GLN A 26 18.36 -12.89 4.46
CA GLN A 26 17.22 -13.51 3.79
C GLN A 26 16.03 -12.55 3.82
N ALA A 27 15.30 -12.47 2.70
CA ALA A 27 14.04 -11.71 2.62
C ALA A 27 12.99 -12.22 3.62
N ALA A 28 12.11 -11.32 4.06
CA ALA A 28 10.98 -11.67 4.93
C ALA A 28 10.02 -12.70 4.29
N SER A 29 9.45 -13.59 5.12
CA SER A 29 8.37 -14.51 4.70
C SER A 29 7.02 -13.80 4.63
N ASP A 30 6.00 -14.43 4.03
CA ASP A 30 4.63 -13.88 3.97
C ASP A 30 4.05 -13.57 5.36
N ASP A 31 4.24 -14.47 6.34
CA ASP A 31 3.81 -14.22 7.72
C ASP A 31 4.53 -12.99 8.31
N GLN A 32 5.82 -12.83 8.04
CA GLN A 32 6.57 -11.66 8.51
C GLN A 32 6.10 -10.37 7.81
N ASN A 33 5.81 -10.44 6.51
CA ASN A 33 5.26 -9.31 5.76
C ASN A 33 3.89 -8.91 6.30
N LEU A 34 3.02 -9.87 6.65
CA LEU A 34 1.73 -9.58 7.29
C LEU A 34 1.91 -8.90 8.65
N GLU A 35 2.88 -9.32 9.47
CA GLU A 35 3.14 -8.68 10.76
C GLU A 35 3.66 -7.24 10.60
N ILE A 36 4.55 -7.00 9.63
CA ILE A 36 5.08 -5.66 9.31
C ILE A 36 3.97 -4.77 8.77
N ALA A 37 3.19 -5.27 7.80
CA ALA A 37 2.04 -4.57 7.24
C ALA A 37 1.04 -4.25 8.35
N TYR A 38 0.61 -5.22 9.15
CA TYR A 38 -0.35 -4.94 10.23
C TYR A 38 0.12 -3.88 11.22
N HIS A 39 1.40 -3.90 11.60
CA HIS A 39 1.93 -2.91 12.55
C HIS A 39 1.83 -1.48 12.03
N TRP A 40 2.04 -1.28 10.72
CA TRP A 40 2.01 0.03 10.09
C TRP A 40 0.71 0.32 9.33
N ALA A 41 -0.24 -0.60 9.30
CA ALA A 41 -1.45 -0.47 8.51
C ALA A 41 -2.26 0.79 8.92
N PRO A 42 -2.68 1.64 7.97
CA PRO A 42 -3.33 2.91 8.31
C PRO A 42 -4.65 2.73 9.07
N ILE A 43 -4.93 3.59 10.04
CA ILE A 43 -6.32 3.87 10.41
C ILE A 43 -6.88 4.80 9.33
N HIS A 44 -7.95 4.35 8.68
CA HIS A 44 -8.41 4.96 7.44
C HIS A 44 -9.73 5.71 7.65
N TYR A 45 -9.72 6.99 7.33
CA TYR A 45 -10.86 7.89 7.41
C TYR A 45 -11.49 8.04 6.03
N GLN A 46 -12.56 7.30 5.76
CA GLN A 46 -13.29 7.37 4.50
C GLN A 46 -14.45 8.34 4.66
N ASP A 47 -14.42 9.48 3.97
CA ASP A 47 -15.61 10.32 3.88
C ASP A 47 -16.69 9.61 3.08
N THR A 48 -17.96 9.86 3.39
CA THR A 48 -19.07 9.25 2.66
C THR A 48 -20.13 10.28 2.37
N ASP A 49 -20.90 10.11 1.31
CA ASP A 49 -22.07 10.93 1.04
C ASP A 49 -23.38 10.16 1.26
N ASN A 50 -24.34 10.79 1.95
CA ASN A 50 -25.63 10.17 2.25
C ASN A 50 -26.47 9.75 1.04
N SER A 51 -26.20 10.28 -0.17
CA SER A 51 -26.92 9.86 -1.38
C SER A 51 -26.61 8.42 -1.76
N HIS A 52 -25.35 7.99 -1.58
CA HIS A 52 -24.87 6.63 -1.90
C HIS A 52 -23.69 6.21 -1.00
N ALA A 53 -23.90 6.22 0.32
CA ALA A 53 -22.80 6.00 1.25
C ALA A 53 -22.09 4.64 1.07
N ASP A 54 -22.80 3.63 0.59
CA ASP A 54 -22.25 2.30 0.31
C ASP A 54 -21.33 2.26 -0.90
N ALA A 55 -21.45 3.19 -1.84
CA ALA A 55 -20.49 3.36 -2.93
C ALA A 55 -19.12 3.82 -2.44
N ASP A 56 -19.08 4.52 -1.30
CA ASP A 56 -17.84 4.98 -0.67
C ASP A 56 -17.23 3.90 0.25
N TYR A 57 -17.82 2.71 0.38
CA TYR A 57 -17.28 1.67 1.27
C TYR A 57 -16.05 0.99 0.66
N LEU A 58 -15.08 0.66 1.53
CA LEU A 58 -13.95 -0.17 1.14
C LEU A 58 -14.42 -1.60 0.89
N THR A 59 -13.93 -2.22 -0.17
CA THR A 59 -14.15 -3.64 -0.40
C THR A 59 -13.04 -4.31 -1.22
N GLY A 60 -13.19 -5.61 -1.48
CA GLY A 60 -12.32 -6.34 -2.40
C GLY A 60 -12.79 -6.19 -3.85
N VAL A 61 -11.88 -6.35 -4.82
CA VAL A 61 -12.26 -6.34 -6.25
C VAL A 61 -13.27 -7.45 -6.58
N ASP A 62 -13.20 -8.56 -5.84
CA ASP A 62 -14.04 -9.75 -5.98
C ASP A 62 -15.15 -9.85 -4.92
N TYR A 63 -15.62 -8.72 -4.40
CA TYR A 63 -16.56 -8.70 -3.27
C TYR A 63 -17.86 -9.47 -3.54
N ASP A 64 -18.31 -9.49 -4.79
CA ASP A 64 -19.51 -10.18 -5.26
C ASP A 64 -19.27 -11.69 -5.55
N GLY A 65 -18.02 -12.13 -5.47
CA GLY A 65 -17.59 -13.52 -5.61
C GLY A 65 -17.02 -13.89 -6.98
N ASP A 66 -16.79 -12.93 -7.87
CA ASP A 66 -16.06 -13.15 -9.12
C ASP A 66 -15.01 -12.06 -9.41
N TRP A 67 -14.23 -12.22 -10.47
CA TRP A 67 -13.13 -11.29 -10.83
C TRP A 67 -13.47 -10.44 -12.06
N ASN A 68 -14.75 -10.36 -12.42
CA ASN A 68 -15.22 -9.50 -13.49
C ASN A 68 -15.31 -8.07 -12.96
N ALA A 69 -14.35 -7.23 -13.33
CA ALA A 69 -14.32 -5.85 -12.86
C ALA A 69 -15.34 -4.95 -13.58
N GLN A 70 -15.94 -5.45 -14.68
CA GLN A 70 -16.82 -4.67 -15.55
C GLN A 70 -18.28 -4.56 -15.03
N ASN A 71 -18.63 -5.26 -13.95
CA ASN A 71 -19.98 -5.25 -13.36
C ASN A 71 -19.97 -4.91 -11.86
N ASN A 72 -18.86 -4.41 -11.35
CA ASN A 72 -18.69 -4.07 -9.95
C ASN A 72 -19.55 -2.87 -9.53
N TRP A 73 -19.81 -1.91 -10.41
CA TRP A 73 -20.73 -0.80 -10.17
C TRP A 73 -22.16 -1.31 -10.01
N GLU A 74 -22.67 -2.10 -10.96
CA GLU A 74 -24.04 -2.61 -10.90
C GLU A 74 -24.24 -3.51 -9.68
N HIS A 75 -23.26 -4.37 -9.40
CA HIS A 75 -23.37 -5.33 -8.33
C HIS A 75 -23.26 -4.69 -6.94
N GLN A 76 -22.76 -3.44 -6.83
CA GLN A 76 -22.55 -2.80 -5.54
C GLN A 76 -23.88 -2.58 -4.81
N ASP A 77 -24.91 -2.14 -5.54
CA ASP A 77 -26.26 -1.94 -5.01
C ASP A 77 -27.01 -3.28 -4.78
N ASP A 78 -26.66 -4.33 -5.54
CA ASP A 78 -27.27 -5.67 -5.42
C ASP A 78 -26.67 -6.49 -4.26
N HIS A 79 -25.43 -6.19 -3.87
CA HIS A 79 -24.63 -6.95 -2.91
C HIS A 79 -24.11 -6.13 -1.71
N PRO A 80 -24.89 -5.23 -1.08
CA PRO A 80 -24.39 -4.33 -0.04
C PRO A 80 -23.88 -5.06 1.22
N ASN A 81 -24.36 -6.29 1.48
CA ASN A 81 -23.88 -7.13 2.59
C ASN A 81 -22.53 -7.81 2.34
N GLN A 82 -21.97 -7.65 1.14
CA GLN A 82 -20.68 -8.21 0.73
C GLN A 82 -19.56 -7.16 0.66
N LEU A 83 -19.89 -5.86 0.79
CA LEU A 83 -18.95 -4.73 0.88
C LEU A 83 -18.16 -4.71 2.20
N LYS A 84 -17.48 -5.80 2.49
CA LYS A 84 -16.62 -5.93 3.67
C LYS A 84 -15.35 -5.16 3.41
N GLY A 85 -14.95 -4.32 4.37
CA GLY A 85 -13.68 -3.61 4.30
C GLY A 85 -12.52 -4.57 4.03
N GLU A 86 -11.86 -4.41 2.90
CA GLU A 86 -10.61 -5.09 2.56
C GLU A 86 -9.63 -4.05 2.04
N VAL A 87 -8.36 -4.20 2.42
CA VAL A 87 -7.26 -3.34 1.96
C VAL A 87 -6.15 -4.25 1.47
N TYR A 88 -5.78 -4.08 0.21
CA TYR A 88 -4.69 -4.83 -0.39
C TYR A 88 -3.36 -4.29 0.11
N TYR A 89 -2.42 -5.16 0.47
CA TYR A 89 -1.09 -4.75 0.86
C TYR A 89 0.00 -5.49 0.08
N SER A 90 1.11 -4.80 -0.16
CA SER A 90 2.36 -5.40 -0.62
C SER A 90 3.55 -4.84 0.16
N VAL A 91 4.57 -5.68 0.35
CA VAL A 91 5.82 -5.29 1.02
C VAL A 91 6.98 -5.49 0.06
N VAL A 92 7.74 -4.42 -0.15
CA VAL A 92 9.02 -4.42 -0.86
C VAL A 92 10.13 -4.11 0.14
N GLU A 93 11.25 -4.80 0.02
CA GLU A 93 12.31 -4.78 1.04
C GLU A 93 13.67 -4.48 0.43
N THR A 94 14.38 -3.50 0.99
CA THR A 94 15.81 -3.25 0.71
C THR A 94 16.64 -3.56 1.95
N LYS A 95 17.96 -3.34 1.91
CA LYS A 95 18.79 -3.53 3.11
C LYS A 95 18.43 -2.57 4.25
N THR A 96 17.89 -1.40 3.94
CA THR A 96 17.68 -0.34 4.94
C THR A 96 16.21 -0.01 5.21
N HIS A 97 15.28 -0.39 4.31
CA HIS A 97 13.86 -0.02 4.44
C HIS A 97 12.93 -1.18 4.07
N TRP A 98 11.74 -1.14 4.65
CA TRP A 98 10.54 -1.72 4.05
C TRP A 98 9.73 -0.59 3.40
N PHE A 99 9.14 -0.90 2.26
CA PHE A 99 8.17 -0.07 1.58
C PHE A 99 6.88 -0.84 1.53
N ILE A 100 5.80 -0.26 2.07
CA ILE A 100 4.52 -0.95 2.22
C ILE A 100 3.49 -0.18 1.42
N VAL A 101 2.90 -0.81 0.42
CA VAL A 101 1.77 -0.20 -0.30
C VAL A 101 0.48 -0.73 0.30
N TYR A 102 -0.47 0.16 0.54
CA TYR A 102 -1.87 -0.17 0.83
C TYR A 102 -2.75 0.40 -0.27
N SER A 103 -3.61 -0.44 -0.85
CA SER A 103 -4.58 -0.05 -1.88
C SER A 103 -6.00 -0.21 -1.36
N PHE A 104 -6.78 0.87 -1.47
CA PHE A 104 -8.16 1.01 -1.04
C PHE A 104 -9.03 0.97 -2.28
N TYR A 105 -9.95 0.00 -2.34
CA TYR A 105 -10.77 -0.24 -3.52
C TYR A 105 -12.23 0.10 -3.25
N HIS A 106 -12.86 0.75 -4.22
CA HIS A 106 -14.28 1.03 -4.29
C HIS A 106 -14.86 0.48 -5.59
N PRO A 107 -16.12 -0.02 -5.60
CA PRO A 107 -16.72 -0.54 -6.82
C PRO A 107 -16.92 0.51 -7.93
N ARG A 108 -16.92 1.81 -7.60
CA ARG A 108 -17.08 2.92 -8.54
C ARG A 108 -16.47 4.23 -8.02
N ASP A 109 -16.02 5.09 -8.93
CA ASP A 109 -15.88 6.55 -8.76
C ASP A 109 -17.16 7.21 -9.27
N TRP A 110 -17.83 8.00 -8.43
CA TRP A 110 -19.17 8.51 -8.68
C TRP A 110 -19.33 9.97 -8.24
N GLU A 111 -20.35 10.69 -8.69
CA GLU A 111 -20.70 12.04 -8.20
C GLU A 111 -22.22 12.24 -8.03
N ASP A 112 -22.63 13.32 -7.36
CA ASP A 112 -24.06 13.71 -7.33
C ASP A 112 -24.45 14.29 -8.70
N GLY A 113 -24.88 13.43 -9.62
CA GLY A 113 -25.10 13.82 -10.99
C GLY A 113 -26.15 14.93 -11.18
N PHE A 114 -25.79 15.96 -11.96
CA PHE A 114 -26.73 16.69 -12.80
C PHE A 114 -26.64 16.12 -14.24
N HIS A 115 -27.23 14.96 -14.46
CA HIS A 115 -27.22 14.24 -15.74
C HIS A 115 -28.15 14.89 -16.78
N PHE A 116 -27.74 16.01 -17.40
CA PHE A 116 -28.44 16.51 -18.60
C PHE A 116 -28.02 15.67 -19.83
N PHE A 117 -28.98 14.98 -20.44
CA PHE A 117 -28.82 14.17 -21.67
C PHE A 117 -27.99 12.87 -21.54
N GLY A 118 -27.94 12.25 -20.37
CA GLY A 118 -27.35 10.91 -20.22
C GLY A 118 -25.83 10.86 -20.48
N ARG A 119 -25.13 11.97 -20.22
CA ARG A 119 -23.67 11.97 -20.06
C ARG A 119 -23.37 12.03 -18.56
N THR A 120 -22.69 11.02 -18.04
CA THR A 120 -21.90 11.12 -16.80
C THR A 120 -20.88 12.26 -16.98
N THR A 121 -20.42 12.87 -15.89
CA THR A 121 -19.21 13.70 -16.04
C THR A 121 -18.06 12.80 -16.48
N GLN A 122 -17.05 13.37 -17.13
CA GLN A 122 -15.90 12.61 -17.62
C GLN A 122 -15.00 12.06 -16.48
N GLN A 123 -15.44 12.20 -15.22
CA GLN A 123 -14.70 11.80 -14.03
C GLN A 123 -15.21 10.46 -13.49
N GLU A 124 -16.53 10.24 -13.41
CA GLU A 124 -17.07 8.96 -12.92
C GLU A 124 -16.59 7.76 -13.73
N HIS A 125 -16.33 6.65 -13.04
CA HIS A 125 -15.96 5.40 -13.69
C HIS A 125 -16.20 4.15 -12.84
N GLU A 126 -16.43 3.04 -13.53
CA GLU A 126 -16.37 1.68 -12.98
C GLU A 126 -15.02 1.41 -12.29
N ASN A 127 -15.09 0.80 -11.10
CA ASN A 127 -13.95 0.57 -10.22
C ASN A 127 -13.29 1.87 -9.77
N ASP A 128 -12.68 1.83 -8.59
CA ASP A 128 -11.72 2.85 -8.19
C ASP A 128 -10.71 2.25 -7.23
N MET A 129 -9.45 2.66 -7.36
CA MET A 129 -8.41 2.18 -6.47
C MET A 129 -7.33 3.24 -6.29
N GLU A 130 -7.22 3.71 -5.06
CA GLU A 130 -6.24 4.69 -4.61
C GLU A 130 -5.43 4.12 -3.45
N GLY A 131 -4.42 4.84 -2.96
CA GLY A 131 -3.60 4.28 -1.90
C GLY A 131 -2.42 5.10 -1.43
N VAL A 132 -1.60 4.42 -0.65
CA VAL A 132 -0.44 4.97 0.03
C VAL A 132 0.72 4.00 -0.02
N MET A 133 1.91 4.51 -0.33
CA MET A 133 3.19 3.86 -0.09
C MET A 133 3.80 4.43 1.19
N GLU A 134 4.04 3.59 2.17
CA GLU A 134 4.74 3.94 3.40
C GLU A 134 6.22 3.62 3.33
N ILE A 135 7.03 4.46 3.97
CA ILE A 135 8.49 4.37 4.02
C ILE A 135 8.90 4.06 5.46
N VAL A 136 9.35 2.84 5.71
CA VAL A 136 9.71 2.36 7.05
C VAL A 136 11.20 2.02 7.08
N ARG A 137 11.98 2.77 7.85
CA ARG A 137 13.40 2.48 8.07
C ARG A 137 13.55 1.30 9.02
N LYS A 138 14.41 0.36 8.67
CA LYS A 138 14.80 -0.72 9.57
C LYS A 138 15.80 -0.22 10.61
N ASP A 139 15.62 -0.68 11.84
CA ASP A 139 16.55 -0.48 12.94
C ASP A 139 16.61 -1.77 13.79
N ASP A 140 17.13 -1.67 15.02
CA ASP A 140 17.23 -2.83 15.93
C ASP A 140 15.86 -3.25 16.52
N SER A 141 14.77 -2.54 16.21
CA SER A 141 13.41 -2.90 16.62
C SER A 141 12.79 -3.90 15.64
N LYS A 142 11.70 -4.56 16.08
CA LYS A 142 11.00 -5.57 15.26
C LYS A 142 10.37 -4.98 14.00
N TYR A 143 9.87 -3.75 14.08
CA TYR A 143 9.05 -3.15 13.02
C TYR A 143 9.67 -1.88 12.42
N GLY A 144 10.88 -1.50 12.84
CA GLY A 144 11.55 -0.31 12.35
C GLY A 144 10.87 0.98 12.80
N LYS A 145 11.04 2.02 11.99
CA LYS A 145 10.53 3.35 12.24
C LYS A 145 9.91 3.93 10.98
N PHE A 146 8.63 4.30 11.06
CA PHE A 146 7.93 5.04 10.02
C PHE A 146 8.58 6.41 9.80
N GLU A 147 8.97 6.71 8.56
CA GLU A 147 9.66 7.95 8.17
C GLU A 147 8.81 8.86 7.28
N GLY A 148 7.80 8.32 6.62
CA GLY A 148 6.93 9.10 5.74
C GLY A 148 6.06 8.21 4.88
N MET A 149 5.21 8.85 4.09
CA MET A 149 4.34 8.16 3.14
C MET A 149 4.07 9.04 1.93
N VAL A 150 3.78 8.41 0.81
CA VAL A 150 3.34 9.06 -0.44
C VAL A 150 1.98 8.48 -0.81
N THR A 151 0.97 9.32 -0.92
CA THR A 151 -0.39 8.93 -1.30
C THR A 151 -0.66 9.31 -2.74
N ILE A 152 -1.66 8.68 -3.36
CA ILE A 152 -2.24 9.12 -4.62
C ILE A 152 -3.64 9.67 -4.37
N ALA A 153 -3.96 10.81 -4.98
CA ALA A 153 -5.32 11.27 -5.14
C ALA A 153 -5.55 11.63 -6.61
N HIS A 154 -6.44 10.87 -7.26
CA HIS A 154 -6.78 10.97 -8.67
C HIS A 154 -5.59 10.64 -9.58
N SER A 155 -4.73 11.62 -9.84
CA SER A 155 -3.56 11.50 -10.71
C SER A 155 -2.33 12.19 -10.15
N ASP A 156 -2.38 12.58 -8.87
CA ASP A 156 -1.35 13.37 -8.22
C ASP A 156 -0.81 12.63 -7.00
N PHE A 157 0.51 12.65 -6.83
CA PHE A 157 1.13 12.14 -5.62
C PHE A 157 1.29 13.22 -4.55
N TYR A 158 1.12 12.84 -3.30
CA TYR A 158 1.26 13.74 -2.14
C TYR A 158 2.12 13.12 -1.06
N SER A 159 3.11 13.86 -0.59
CA SER A 159 4.15 13.39 0.32
C SER A 159 3.95 13.91 1.75
N PHE A 160 4.02 13.03 2.72
CA PHE A 160 3.79 13.37 4.13
C PHE A 160 4.86 12.76 5.04
N THR A 161 5.18 13.46 6.12
CA THR A 161 6.15 12.99 7.12
C THR A 161 5.58 13.05 8.54
N PRO A 162 5.88 12.08 9.42
CA PRO A 162 5.56 12.16 10.84
C PRO A 162 6.46 13.18 11.55
N ALA A 163 6.07 13.57 12.75
CA ALA A 163 6.90 14.44 13.60
C ALA A 163 8.27 13.80 13.86
N GLY A 164 9.35 14.54 13.57
CA GLY A 164 10.72 14.06 13.80
C GLY A 164 11.25 13.08 12.75
N SER A 165 10.59 12.98 11.59
CA SER A 165 11.16 12.30 10.42
C SER A 165 12.49 12.94 9.98
N PRO A 166 13.47 12.12 9.53
CA PRO A 166 14.68 12.65 8.91
C PRO A 166 14.47 13.10 7.45
N LEU A 167 13.39 12.65 6.81
CA LEU A 167 13.09 12.97 5.42
C LEU A 167 12.81 14.47 5.27
N LYS A 168 13.35 15.03 4.19
CA LYS A 168 13.21 16.45 3.82
C LYS A 168 12.69 16.54 2.41
N LYS A 169 12.20 17.72 2.03
CA LYS A 169 11.88 18.05 0.64
C LYS A 169 13.07 17.68 -0.27
N GLY A 170 12.83 16.81 -1.25
CA GLY A 170 13.75 16.47 -2.32
C GLY A 170 13.32 17.16 -3.62
N LYS A 171 13.03 16.39 -4.66
CA LYS A 171 12.44 16.93 -5.91
C LYS A 171 10.98 17.34 -5.74
N GLU A 172 10.25 16.62 -4.88
CA GLU A 172 8.86 16.92 -4.55
C GLU A 172 8.71 17.62 -3.20
N ASP A 173 7.59 18.33 -3.04
CA ASP A 173 7.20 18.99 -1.81
C ASP A 173 6.79 18.00 -0.70
N ILE A 174 6.84 18.44 0.56
CA ILE A 174 6.18 17.73 1.67
C ILE A 174 4.86 18.46 1.92
N ASP A 175 3.76 17.86 1.47
CA ASP A 175 2.41 18.42 1.50
C ASP A 175 1.83 18.56 2.90
N GLY A 176 2.34 17.77 3.85
CA GLY A 176 1.89 17.88 5.22
C GLY A 176 2.48 16.86 6.19
N LYS A 177 1.73 16.68 7.29
CA LYS A 177 2.10 15.76 8.36
C LYS A 177 1.34 14.45 8.22
N ALA A 178 2.04 13.34 8.41
CA ALA A 178 1.41 12.07 8.70
C ALA A 178 1.15 12.01 10.22
N TYR A 179 -0.12 11.95 10.60
CA TYR A 179 -0.49 11.77 12.00
C TYR A 179 -0.52 10.29 12.35
N MET A 180 -0.25 10.00 13.62
CA MET A 180 -0.27 8.65 14.17
C MET A 180 -1.40 8.55 15.19
N GLN A 181 -2.04 7.39 15.27
CA GLN A 181 -3.07 7.06 16.24
C GLN A 181 -2.81 5.69 16.86
N TYR A 182 -3.07 5.58 18.17
CA TYR A 182 -2.85 4.33 18.88
C TYR A 182 -4.03 3.37 18.71
N PHE A 183 -3.77 2.17 18.21
CA PHE A 183 -4.74 1.10 18.08
C PHE A 183 -4.03 -0.25 18.25
N ASP A 184 -4.74 -1.22 18.84
CA ASP A 184 -4.25 -2.58 19.09
C ASP A 184 -2.75 -2.69 19.48
N GLN A 185 -2.36 -1.88 20.46
CA GLN A 185 -1.03 -1.89 21.08
C GLN A 185 0.11 -1.24 20.26
N SER A 186 -0.17 -0.64 19.10
CA SER A 186 0.80 0.10 18.27
C SER A 186 0.30 1.46 17.81
N GLU A 187 1.22 2.31 17.36
CA GLU A 187 0.88 3.53 16.62
C GLU A 187 0.71 3.20 15.14
N HIS A 188 -0.41 3.64 14.57
CA HIS A 188 -0.74 3.48 13.16
C HIS A 188 -0.77 4.84 12.48
N PRO A 189 -0.22 5.00 11.27
CA PRO A 189 -0.42 6.20 10.47
C PRO A 189 -1.91 6.35 10.12
N THR A 190 -2.32 7.56 9.77
CA THR A 190 -3.72 7.86 9.44
C THR A 190 -3.87 8.41 8.03
N THR A 191 -4.80 7.84 7.27
CA THR A 191 -5.17 8.30 5.93
C THR A 191 -6.60 8.86 5.92
N PHE A 192 -6.88 9.75 4.97
CA PHE A 192 -8.21 10.27 4.68
C PHE A 192 -8.49 10.12 3.19
N GLN A 193 -9.71 9.74 2.84
CA GLN A 193 -10.15 9.56 1.47
C GLN A 193 -11.47 10.28 1.26
N GLU A 194 -11.56 11.02 0.14
CA GLU A 194 -12.76 11.78 -0.22
C GLU A 194 -13.95 10.82 -0.46
N ALA A 195 -15.18 11.28 -0.22
CA ALA A 195 -16.34 10.62 -0.78
C ALA A 195 -16.28 10.76 -2.31
N LYS A 196 -17.05 9.94 -3.04
CA LYS A 196 -17.28 10.09 -4.48
C LYS A 196 -16.09 9.73 -5.37
N GLY A 197 -15.14 10.66 -5.51
CA GLY A 197 -13.95 10.47 -6.35
C GLY A 197 -12.74 9.90 -5.60
N HIS A 198 -12.90 9.60 -4.31
CA HIS A 198 -11.94 8.84 -3.49
C HIS A 198 -10.47 9.28 -3.51
N GLY A 199 -10.17 10.55 -3.76
CA GLY A 199 -8.79 11.03 -3.65
C GLY A 199 -8.22 10.81 -2.24
N LEU A 200 -7.06 10.13 -2.14
CA LEU A 200 -6.47 9.74 -0.86
C LEU A 200 -5.30 10.63 -0.43
N LYS A 201 -5.35 11.12 0.81
CA LYS A 201 -4.29 11.93 1.46
C LYS A 201 -4.03 11.48 2.90
N ALA A 202 -3.05 12.08 3.56
CA ALA A 202 -2.94 11.99 5.01
C ALA A 202 -4.18 12.60 5.69
N TRP A 203 -4.71 11.95 6.72
CA TRP A 203 -5.75 12.58 7.53
C TRP A 203 -5.19 13.81 8.23
N ASN A 204 -5.86 14.95 8.08
CA ASN A 204 -5.36 16.25 8.52
C ASN A 204 -5.89 16.69 9.91
N HIS A 205 -6.42 15.74 10.69
CA HIS A 205 -7.03 15.97 12.00
C HIS A 205 -8.31 16.81 11.98
N LYS A 206 -8.96 16.96 10.82
CA LYS A 206 -10.28 17.58 10.70
C LYS A 206 -11.38 16.53 10.74
N ASP A 207 -12.57 16.98 11.14
CA ASP A 207 -13.79 16.24 10.96
C ASP A 207 -14.08 16.04 9.47
N PHE A 208 -14.88 15.01 9.18
CA PHE A 208 -15.35 14.74 7.84
C PHE A 208 -16.19 15.91 7.29
N PRO A 209 -16.01 16.29 6.01
CA PRO A 209 -16.99 17.10 5.30
C PRO A 209 -18.41 16.53 5.51
N GLY A 210 -19.41 17.39 5.68
CA GLY A 210 -20.80 16.94 5.92
C GLY A 210 -21.08 16.30 7.30
N GLY A 211 -20.07 15.77 7.99
CA GLY A 211 -20.17 15.11 9.29
C GLY A 211 -20.52 13.62 9.22
N ASP A 212 -20.61 13.07 8.02
CA ASP A 212 -20.68 11.66 7.64
C ASP A 212 -19.28 11.04 7.54
N GLY A 213 -19.13 9.77 7.20
CA GLY A 213 -17.83 9.09 7.09
C GLY A 213 -17.69 7.82 7.93
N VAL A 214 -16.87 6.91 7.43
CA VAL A 214 -16.52 5.64 8.08
C VAL A 214 -15.08 5.71 8.56
N ILE A 215 -14.80 5.16 9.75
CA ILE A 215 -13.42 4.98 10.22
C ILE A 215 -13.12 3.48 10.26
N TYR A 216 -12.16 3.08 9.42
CA TYR A 216 -11.71 1.70 9.36
C TYR A 216 -10.41 1.49 10.13
N TYR A 217 -10.35 0.35 10.82
CA TYR A 217 -9.21 -0.11 11.60
C TYR A 217 -8.67 -1.43 11.03
N PRO A 218 -7.35 -1.62 10.99
CA PRO A 218 -6.77 -2.84 10.44
C PRO A 218 -7.13 -4.09 11.26
N ASP A 219 -7.29 -5.21 10.55
CA ASP A 219 -7.42 -6.55 11.11
C ASP A 219 -6.72 -7.55 10.18
N LYS A 220 -6.02 -8.54 10.75
CA LYS A 220 -5.27 -9.52 9.94
C LYS A 220 -6.17 -10.55 9.26
N ALA A 221 -7.40 -10.73 9.74
CA ALA A 221 -8.22 -11.90 9.39
C ALA A 221 -9.60 -11.54 8.85
N SER A 222 -10.17 -10.40 9.23
CA SER A 222 -11.60 -10.12 9.00
C SER A 222 -11.93 -8.66 8.71
N GLY A 223 -12.72 -8.46 7.67
CA GLY A 223 -13.34 -7.19 7.30
C GLY A 223 -14.79 -7.14 7.75
N GLN A 224 -15.33 -5.94 7.88
CA GLN A 224 -16.72 -5.67 8.24
C GLN A 224 -17.38 -4.77 7.20
N VAL A 225 -18.67 -4.98 6.98
CA VAL A 225 -19.51 -4.02 6.25
C VAL A 225 -19.86 -2.89 7.23
N PRO A 226 -19.69 -1.61 6.88
CA PRO A 226 -20.16 -0.50 7.70
C PRO A 226 -21.67 -0.60 7.97
N LYS A 227 -22.11 -0.21 9.16
CA LYS A 227 -23.55 -0.22 9.49
C LYS A 227 -24.35 0.88 8.79
N ASN A 228 -23.67 1.95 8.40
CA ASN A 228 -24.16 3.13 7.69
C ASN A 228 -22.95 4.01 7.31
N GLY A 229 -23.19 5.06 6.52
CA GLY A 229 -22.16 6.02 6.10
C GLY A 229 -21.45 6.74 7.24
N ASN A 230 -21.90 6.63 8.49
CA ASN A 230 -21.30 7.33 9.64
C ASN A 230 -20.69 6.36 10.68
N ASP A 231 -20.32 5.14 10.28
CA ASP A 231 -19.80 4.12 11.19
C ASP A 231 -18.34 4.38 11.58
N ARG A 232 -18.11 4.86 12.80
CA ARG A 232 -16.78 5.30 13.28
C ARG A 232 -15.89 4.16 13.81
N PHE A 233 -16.31 2.91 13.64
CA PHE A 233 -15.51 1.74 14.02
C PHE A 233 -15.87 0.52 13.17
N VAL A 234 -15.16 0.39 12.05
CA VAL A 234 -15.27 -0.75 11.12
C VAL A 234 -13.90 -1.40 11.00
N LYS A 235 -13.85 -2.73 10.86
CA LYS A 235 -12.59 -3.42 10.55
C LYS A 235 -12.41 -3.55 9.04
N TYR A 236 -11.19 -3.32 8.54
CA TYR A 236 -10.79 -3.85 7.24
C TYR A 236 -9.84 -5.03 7.41
N LYS A 237 -9.94 -6.01 6.51
CA LYS A 237 -8.99 -7.12 6.42
C LYS A 237 -7.80 -6.71 5.58
N LEU A 238 -6.59 -7.01 6.04
CA LEU A 238 -5.39 -6.97 5.20
C LEU A 238 -5.36 -8.16 4.24
N VAL A 239 -5.37 -7.87 2.94
CA VAL A 239 -5.31 -8.86 1.86
C VAL A 239 -3.95 -8.77 1.20
N ASN A 240 -3.15 -9.84 1.22
CA ASN A 240 -1.87 -9.85 0.53
C ASN A 240 -2.13 -9.78 -0.99
N THR A 241 -1.64 -8.73 -1.66
CA THR A 241 -1.77 -8.55 -3.11
C THR A 241 -1.24 -9.74 -3.92
N PHE A 242 -0.25 -10.45 -3.36
CA PHE A 242 0.40 -11.63 -3.96
C PHE A 242 -0.10 -12.95 -3.38
N ALA A 243 -1.19 -12.96 -2.60
CA ALA A 243 -1.81 -14.21 -2.18
C ALA A 243 -2.16 -15.07 -3.42
N PRO A 244 -2.10 -16.42 -3.32
CA PRO A 244 -2.55 -17.28 -4.41
C PRO A 244 -3.99 -16.95 -4.81
N ASN A 245 -4.23 -16.79 -6.11
CA ASN A 245 -5.52 -16.33 -6.65
C ASN A 245 -5.95 -14.95 -6.13
N GLY A 246 -4.98 -14.12 -5.72
CA GLY A 246 -5.19 -12.73 -5.32
C GLY A 246 -5.04 -11.76 -6.49
N LEU A 247 -5.14 -10.47 -6.18
CA LEU A 247 -5.17 -9.38 -7.17
C LEU A 247 -4.00 -9.43 -8.17
N TRP A 248 -2.78 -9.74 -7.74
CA TRP A 248 -1.64 -9.85 -8.66
C TRP A 248 -1.76 -11.05 -9.60
N ASP A 249 -2.31 -12.18 -9.16
CA ASP A 249 -2.47 -13.36 -10.03
C ASP A 249 -3.46 -13.09 -11.17
N HIS A 250 -4.43 -12.19 -10.95
CA HIS A 250 -5.38 -11.72 -11.96
C HIS A 250 -4.85 -10.59 -12.86
N ARG A 251 -3.59 -10.13 -12.72
CA ARG A 251 -3.03 -9.00 -13.51
C ARG A 251 -3.08 -9.15 -15.05
N PHE A 252 -3.29 -10.37 -15.55
CA PHE A 252 -3.47 -10.69 -16.97
C PHE A 252 -4.84 -11.29 -17.29
N ASP A 253 -5.76 -11.31 -16.32
CA ASP A 253 -7.12 -11.76 -16.50
C ASP A 253 -7.91 -10.69 -17.28
N PRO A 254 -8.45 -11.01 -18.47
CA PRO A 254 -9.21 -10.06 -19.27
C PRO A 254 -10.58 -9.71 -18.66
N GLN A 255 -11.08 -10.47 -17.67
CA GLN A 255 -12.29 -10.11 -16.94
C GLN A 255 -11.99 -9.00 -15.91
N THR A 256 -10.79 -9.00 -15.33
CA THR A 256 -10.38 -8.01 -14.32
C THR A 256 -9.73 -6.79 -14.94
N PHE A 257 -8.89 -6.97 -15.97
CA PHE A 257 -8.10 -5.89 -16.58
C PHE A 257 -8.29 -5.85 -18.10
N ALA A 258 -8.74 -4.70 -18.61
CA ALA A 258 -8.89 -4.48 -20.06
C ALA A 258 -7.52 -4.35 -20.78
N SER A 259 -6.51 -3.88 -20.06
CA SER A 259 -5.12 -3.82 -20.50
C SER A 259 -4.19 -3.80 -19.28
N TRP A 260 -2.87 -3.81 -19.48
CA TRP A 260 -1.91 -3.81 -18.37
C TRP A 260 -2.21 -2.71 -17.35
N GLY A 261 -2.62 -3.12 -16.14
CA GLY A 261 -2.91 -2.21 -15.02
C GLY A 261 -4.12 -1.28 -15.22
N LYS A 262 -5.01 -1.53 -16.18
CA LYS A 262 -6.27 -0.82 -16.31
C LYS A 262 -7.42 -1.76 -16.01
N PHE A 263 -8.11 -1.53 -14.89
CA PHE A 263 -9.28 -2.33 -14.54
C PHE A 263 -10.29 -2.30 -15.69
N HIS A 264 -10.95 -3.41 -15.93
CA HIS A 264 -11.98 -3.49 -16.96
C HIS A 264 -13.22 -2.77 -16.45
N GLY A 265 -13.72 -1.81 -17.20
CA GLY A 265 -14.90 -1.07 -16.79
C GLY A 265 -15.56 -0.28 -17.92
N ASP A 266 -16.88 -0.23 -17.90
CA ASP A 266 -17.70 0.36 -18.95
C ASP A 266 -18.75 1.38 -18.49
N ASN A 267 -18.87 1.61 -17.19
CA ASN A 267 -19.62 2.73 -16.66
C ASN A 267 -18.78 4.00 -16.62
N GLY A 268 -19.36 5.11 -17.05
CA GLY A 268 -18.68 6.40 -17.15
C GLY A 268 -17.47 6.36 -18.10
N LYS A 269 -16.29 6.74 -17.60
CA LYS A 269 -15.04 6.68 -18.37
C LYS A 269 -14.48 5.25 -18.40
N HIS A 270 -14.46 4.66 -19.59
CA HIS A 270 -13.96 3.30 -19.79
C HIS A 270 -12.53 3.08 -19.25
N ASN A 271 -12.38 2.01 -18.47
CA ASN A 271 -11.10 1.48 -17.98
C ASN A 271 -10.19 2.53 -17.32
N ALA A 272 -10.76 3.40 -16.49
CA ALA A 272 -10.04 4.54 -15.90
C ALA A 272 -9.20 4.13 -14.68
N ALA A 273 -9.76 3.31 -13.79
CA ALA A 273 -9.13 2.88 -12.56
C ALA A 273 -7.87 2.02 -12.79
N SER A 274 -6.90 2.18 -11.89
CA SER A 274 -5.60 1.52 -11.97
C SER A 274 -5.19 1.01 -10.60
N PRO A 275 -4.52 -0.15 -10.50
CA PRO A 275 -3.93 -0.62 -9.26
C PRO A 275 -2.54 -0.01 -9.06
N ALA A 276 -1.94 -0.29 -7.90
CA ALA A 276 -0.66 0.31 -7.47
C ALA A 276 0.51 0.20 -8.45
N TRP A 277 0.54 -0.83 -9.30
CA TRP A 277 1.60 -1.00 -10.31
C TRP A 277 1.38 -0.18 -11.59
N LEU A 278 0.38 0.69 -11.64
CA LEU A 278 0.16 1.67 -12.73
C LEU A 278 -0.26 3.07 -12.23
N TRP A 279 -0.37 3.31 -10.92
CA TRP A 279 -0.52 4.68 -10.39
C TRP A 279 0.65 5.57 -10.83
N ASP A 280 0.36 6.80 -11.23
CA ASP A 280 1.35 7.74 -11.74
C ASP A 280 1.08 9.14 -11.21
N ASP A 281 2.13 9.95 -11.14
CA ASP A 281 2.01 11.38 -10.90
C ASP A 281 2.02 12.10 -12.25
N HIS A 282 0.94 12.82 -12.56
CA HIS A 282 0.64 13.20 -13.93
C HIS A 282 1.66 14.17 -14.56
N ASP A 283 2.44 14.89 -13.76
CA ASP A 283 3.33 15.96 -14.22
C ASP A 283 4.82 15.76 -13.89
N ASP A 284 5.19 14.61 -13.31
CA ASP A 284 6.55 14.38 -12.86
C ASP A 284 7.24 13.11 -13.44
N LYS A 285 8.44 12.87 -12.93
CA LYS A 285 9.10 11.56 -12.99
C LYS A 285 9.59 11.29 -11.56
N PRO A 286 9.16 10.20 -10.92
CA PRO A 286 9.07 8.84 -11.45
C PRO A 286 7.81 8.51 -12.27
N GLY A 287 7.91 7.56 -13.20
CA GLY A 287 6.76 7.19 -14.04
C GLY A 287 5.85 6.11 -13.43
N ALA A 288 4.77 5.79 -14.16
CA ALA A 288 3.71 4.89 -13.73
C ALA A 288 4.18 3.61 -13.01
N GLY A 289 3.55 3.35 -11.88
CA GLY A 289 3.78 2.22 -10.99
C GLY A 289 4.91 2.42 -9.99
N ALA A 290 5.58 3.58 -9.95
CA ALA A 290 6.76 3.79 -9.11
C ALA A 290 6.52 3.51 -7.61
N LEU A 291 5.33 3.82 -7.08
CA LEU A 291 4.96 3.51 -5.69
C LEU A 291 5.07 2.01 -5.35
N ALA A 292 4.83 1.13 -6.32
CA ALA A 292 4.87 -0.32 -6.11
C ALA A 292 6.11 -0.99 -6.73
N LEU A 293 6.47 -0.60 -7.95
CA LEU A 293 7.51 -1.24 -8.75
C LEU A 293 8.92 -0.79 -8.35
N ASP A 294 9.10 0.49 -8.02
CA ASP A 294 10.40 1.06 -7.61
C ASP A 294 10.27 2.05 -6.43
N PRO A 295 9.72 1.61 -5.28
CA PRO A 295 9.46 2.50 -4.15
C PRO A 295 10.73 3.12 -3.55
N ALA A 296 11.87 2.42 -3.61
CA ALA A 296 13.15 2.97 -3.16
C ALA A 296 13.69 4.04 -4.13
N GLY A 297 13.45 3.88 -5.44
CA GLY A 297 13.75 4.90 -6.46
C GLY A 297 12.90 6.14 -6.25
N LEU A 298 11.58 5.97 -6.10
CA LEU A 298 10.64 7.07 -5.83
C LEU A 298 11.02 7.82 -4.55
N THR A 299 11.26 7.10 -3.45
CA THR A 299 11.68 7.71 -2.18
C THR A 299 12.96 8.53 -2.33
N LYS A 300 13.94 8.01 -3.08
CA LYS A 300 15.21 8.71 -3.32
C LYS A 300 15.03 10.00 -4.12
N ASP A 301 14.06 10.03 -5.02
CA ASP A 301 13.76 11.20 -5.85
C ASP A 301 12.92 12.24 -5.09
N TYR A 302 11.86 11.81 -4.40
CA TYR A 302 10.90 12.70 -3.73
C TYR A 302 11.49 13.36 -2.49
N PHE A 303 12.32 12.64 -1.74
CA PHE A 303 12.85 13.13 -0.48
C PHE A 303 14.36 13.32 -0.52
N ASP A 304 14.86 14.15 0.39
CA ASP A 304 16.24 14.24 0.84
C ASP A 304 16.35 13.70 2.28
N GLY A 305 17.55 13.67 2.87
CA GLY A 305 17.73 13.33 4.28
C GLY A 305 17.79 11.84 4.60
N HIS A 306 18.02 11.01 3.58
CA HIS A 306 17.97 9.54 3.64
C HIS A 306 18.95 8.85 4.59
N GLY A 307 20.03 9.52 4.99
CA GLY A 307 21.13 8.87 5.73
C GLY A 307 21.69 7.66 4.97
N GLU A 308 21.82 6.52 5.66
CA GLU A 308 22.10 5.24 5.00
C GLU A 308 20.85 4.72 4.28
N PHE A 309 20.93 4.60 2.95
CA PHE A 309 19.80 4.25 2.11
C PHE A 309 20.20 3.33 0.95
N SER A 310 19.39 2.30 0.72
CA SER A 310 19.63 1.29 -0.30
C SER A 310 18.47 1.27 -1.29
N THR A 311 18.81 1.33 -2.58
CA THR A 311 17.89 1.07 -3.70
C THR A 311 18.03 -0.37 -4.23
N GLU A 312 18.77 -1.22 -3.53
CA GLU A 312 18.95 -2.63 -3.90
C GLU A 312 17.91 -3.47 -3.14
N TYR A 313 16.99 -4.07 -3.89
CA TYR A 313 15.93 -4.89 -3.32
C TYR A 313 16.45 -6.26 -2.87
N LEU A 314 16.21 -6.57 -1.59
CA LEU A 314 16.30 -7.93 -1.05
C LEU A 314 15.06 -8.74 -1.47
N SER A 315 13.90 -8.09 -1.50
CA SER A 315 12.64 -8.63 -2.00
C SER A 315 11.86 -7.56 -2.75
N ASN A 316 11.40 -7.90 -3.95
CA ASN A 316 10.44 -7.10 -4.70
C ASN A 316 9.56 -8.07 -5.52
N PRO A 317 8.39 -8.47 -4.99
CA PRO A 317 7.58 -9.50 -5.64
C PRO A 317 7.03 -9.09 -7.01
N TYR A 318 6.91 -7.78 -7.28
CA TYR A 318 6.53 -7.26 -8.60
C TYR A 318 7.58 -7.59 -9.67
N ILE A 319 8.87 -7.52 -9.34
CA ILE A 319 9.96 -7.73 -10.32
C ILE A 319 10.42 -9.20 -10.36
N GLN A 320 10.31 -9.93 -9.24
CA GLN A 320 10.68 -11.35 -9.18
C GLN A 320 9.71 -12.26 -9.96
N SER A 321 8.49 -11.80 -10.23
CA SER A 321 7.43 -12.57 -10.91
C SER A 321 7.47 -12.49 -12.45
N GLY A 322 8.60 -12.10 -13.05
CA GLY A 322 8.84 -12.22 -14.49
C GLY A 322 7.98 -11.29 -15.35
N LEU A 323 7.84 -10.02 -14.94
CA LEU A 323 7.17 -9.00 -15.76
C LEU A 323 7.73 -9.05 -17.19
N PRO A 324 6.88 -9.15 -18.23
CA PRO A 324 7.35 -8.93 -19.59
C PRO A 324 7.98 -7.54 -19.65
N ASN A 325 9.02 -7.38 -20.49
CA ASN A 325 9.62 -6.08 -20.79
C ASN A 325 8.56 -5.16 -21.42
N VAL A 326 7.70 -4.56 -20.61
CA VAL A 326 6.92 -3.39 -20.96
C VAL A 326 7.88 -2.23 -20.73
N ASN A 327 8.20 -1.50 -21.80
CA ASN A 327 9.31 -0.55 -21.86
C ASN A 327 9.41 0.31 -20.59
N ARG A 328 10.52 0.14 -19.85
CA ARG A 328 10.95 1.03 -18.77
C ARG A 328 11.37 2.39 -19.31
#